data_AF-A0A2D7SDR7-F1
#
_entry.id   AF-A0A2D7SDR7-F1
#
_cell.length_a   1.000
_cell.length_b   1.000
_cell.length_c   1.000
_cell.angle_alpha   90.00
_cell.angle_beta   90.00
_cell.angle_gamma   90.00
#
_symmetry.space_group_name_H-M   'P 1'
#
loop_
_entity.id
_entity.type
_entity.pdbx_description
1 polymer ?
#
loop_
_entity_poly.entity_id
_entity_poly.type
_entity_poly.pdbx_seq_one_letter_code
_entity_poly.pdbx_strand_id
1 'polypeptide(L)'
;MKSSNIFKMICKYYNKIAPLILVALSISYSSEAIASNLSRLLTIQKEHHDSLPEFVMDMLVDTSKRRVEAIIDQHYLDGLPNYVGDKEWKCLAEALYFEARGESVIGQFAVAEVIINRANSSRFPNTICGVVNQGTNKSRYRCQFTYMCDGLYERVDDKISFSRAGKIARMTLWEVNINLTKGALYYHANSVNPSWAKKLVKTGTIGDHKFYSDKAPVD
;
A
#
# COMPACT_ATOMS: atom_id res chain seq x y z
N MET A 1 -21.24 86.49 10.24
CA MET A 1 -22.11 85.33 9.92
C MET A 1 -21.50 84.29 8.96
N LYS A 2 -20.18 84.26 8.65
CA LYS A 2 -19.58 83.23 7.75
C LYS A 2 -18.96 82.00 8.46
N SER A 3 -18.55 82.14 9.73
CA SER A 3 -17.88 81.07 10.49
C SER A 3 -18.80 79.89 10.86
N SER A 4 -20.09 80.13 11.12
CA SER A 4 -21.06 79.09 11.53
C SER A 4 -21.36 78.06 10.42
N ASN A 5 -21.32 78.46 9.15
CA ASN A 5 -21.63 77.55 8.03
C ASN A 5 -20.46 76.62 7.69
N ILE A 6 -19.22 77.08 7.84
CA ILE A 6 -18.02 76.24 7.62
C ILE A 6 -17.96 75.14 8.68
N PHE A 7 -18.21 75.49 9.95
CA PHE A 7 -18.23 74.52 11.04
C PHE A 7 -19.32 73.44 10.87
N LYS A 8 -20.54 73.84 10.47
CA LYS A 8 -21.62 72.89 10.15
C LYS A 8 -21.29 71.99 8.96
N MET A 9 -20.61 72.53 7.95
CA MET A 9 -20.19 71.77 6.78
C MET A 9 -19.10 70.74 7.14
N ILE A 10 -18.12 71.14 7.96
CA ILE A 10 -17.06 70.24 8.46
C ILE A 10 -17.68 69.13 9.33
N CYS A 11 -18.58 69.45 10.27
CA CYS A 11 -19.26 68.43 11.08
C CYS A 11 -20.13 67.47 10.25
N LYS A 12 -20.81 67.98 9.20
CA LYS A 12 -21.61 67.13 8.30
C LYS A 12 -20.71 66.20 7.46
N TYR A 13 -19.54 66.66 7.06
CA TYR A 13 -18.55 65.86 6.33
C TYR A 13 -17.89 64.82 7.25
N TYR A 14 -17.52 65.21 8.46
CA TYR A 14 -16.97 64.33 9.48
C TYR A 14 -17.96 63.22 9.88
N ASN A 15 -19.23 63.55 10.13
CA ASN A 15 -20.27 62.55 10.45
C ASN A 15 -20.57 61.58 9.30
N LYS A 16 -20.25 61.95 8.05
CA LYS A 16 -20.38 61.05 6.89
C LYS A 16 -19.17 60.13 6.71
N ILE A 17 -17.96 60.59 7.04
CA ILE A 17 -16.72 59.85 6.79
C ILE A 17 -16.27 59.02 7.99
N ALA A 18 -16.50 59.49 9.22
CA ALA A 18 -16.18 58.76 10.44
C ALA A 18 -16.70 57.30 10.47
N PRO A 19 -17.95 56.98 10.09
CA PRO A 19 -18.41 55.58 10.07
C PRO A 19 -17.71 54.74 8.99
N LEU A 20 -17.35 55.36 7.86
CA LEU A 20 -16.64 54.69 6.75
C LEU A 20 -15.20 54.34 7.13
N ILE A 21 -14.52 55.24 7.85
CA ILE A 21 -13.18 54.99 8.40
C ILE A 21 -13.24 53.89 9.48
N LEU A 22 -14.24 53.91 10.36
CA LEU A 22 -14.39 52.91 11.42
C LEU A 22 -14.64 51.50 10.86
N VAL A 23 -15.46 51.39 9.80
CA VAL A 23 -15.69 50.12 9.08
C VAL A 23 -14.42 49.64 8.37
N ALA A 24 -13.67 50.55 7.72
CA ALA A 24 -12.41 50.16 7.08
C ALA A 24 -11.37 49.66 8.11
N LEU A 25 -11.24 50.33 9.25
CA LEU A 25 -10.35 49.92 10.34
C LEU A 25 -10.76 48.56 10.95
N SER A 26 -12.06 48.30 11.12
CA SER A 26 -12.55 47.03 11.65
C SER A 26 -12.35 45.86 10.67
N ILE A 27 -12.49 46.09 9.36
CA ILE A 27 -12.18 45.10 8.32
C ILE A 27 -10.67 44.77 8.32
N SER A 28 -9.80 45.77 8.38
CA SER A 28 -8.35 45.56 8.42
C SER A 28 -7.92 44.75 9.65
N TYR A 29 -8.41 45.12 10.84
CA TYR A 29 -8.13 44.41 12.09
C TYR A 29 -8.65 42.97 12.08
N SER A 30 -9.83 42.75 11.49
CA SER A 30 -10.39 41.41 11.29
C SER A 30 -9.53 40.57 10.35
N SER A 31 -8.99 41.17 9.27
CA SER A 31 -8.13 40.45 8.32
C SER A 31 -6.82 39.99 8.96
N GLU A 32 -6.20 40.83 9.80
CA GLU A 32 -4.97 40.49 10.53
C GLU A 32 -5.23 39.42 11.61
N ALA A 33 -6.36 39.51 12.30
CA ALA A 33 -6.80 38.49 13.26
C ALA A 33 -7.10 37.14 12.59
N ILE A 34 -7.72 37.15 11.40
CA ILE A 34 -7.96 35.93 10.62
C ILE A 34 -6.64 35.36 10.10
N ALA A 35 -5.73 36.20 9.59
CA ALA A 35 -4.42 35.78 9.10
C ALA A 35 -3.55 35.17 10.21
N SER A 36 -3.56 35.75 11.42
CA SER A 36 -2.83 35.22 12.58
C SER A 36 -3.43 33.91 13.10
N ASN A 37 -4.76 33.78 13.15
CA ASN A 37 -5.41 32.52 13.50
C ASN A 37 -5.17 31.42 12.47
N LEU A 38 -5.19 31.75 11.18
CA LEU A 38 -4.91 30.82 10.10
C LEU A 38 -3.45 30.37 10.13
N SER A 39 -2.50 31.29 10.32
CA SER A 39 -1.09 30.93 10.45
C SER A 39 -0.85 30.08 11.70
N ARG A 40 -1.52 30.36 12.83
CA ARG A 40 -1.47 29.51 14.03
C ARG A 40 -2.06 28.12 13.79
N LEU A 41 -3.17 28.02 13.07
CA LEU A 41 -3.76 26.74 12.65
C LEU A 41 -2.83 25.96 11.72
N LEU A 42 -2.20 26.64 10.75
CA LEU A 42 -1.23 26.03 9.84
C LEU A 42 0.03 25.57 10.58
N THR A 43 0.50 26.30 11.58
CA THR A 43 1.63 25.89 12.43
C THR A 43 1.28 24.69 13.30
N ILE A 44 0.10 24.68 13.93
CA ILE A 44 -0.40 23.52 14.69
C ILE A 44 -0.55 22.30 13.77
N GLN A 45 -1.10 22.50 12.57
CA GLN A 45 -1.22 21.43 11.58
C GLN A 45 0.15 20.94 11.14
N LYS A 46 1.13 21.83 10.96
CA LYS A 46 2.51 21.50 10.60
C LYS A 46 3.26 20.76 11.71
N GLU A 47 3.13 21.17 12.97
CA GLU A 47 3.71 20.45 14.12
C GLU A 47 3.11 19.05 14.27
N HIS A 48 1.79 18.93 14.08
CA HIS A 48 1.11 17.63 14.08
C HIS A 48 1.46 16.76 12.85
N HIS A 49 1.96 17.37 11.78
CA HIS A 49 2.40 16.70 10.55
C HIS A 49 3.86 16.25 10.64
N ASP A 50 4.73 17.05 11.23
CA ASP A 50 6.15 16.75 11.45
C ASP A 50 6.36 15.64 12.53
N SER A 51 5.29 15.27 13.27
CA SER A 51 5.25 14.13 14.20
C SER A 51 4.80 12.81 13.56
N LEU A 52 4.38 12.84 12.29
CA LEU A 52 4.00 11.64 11.57
C LEU A 52 5.25 11.01 10.95
N PRO A 53 5.46 9.69 11.11
CA PRO A 53 6.51 8.98 10.41
C PRO A 53 6.44 9.22 8.90
N GLU A 54 7.59 9.25 8.23
CA GLU A 54 7.71 9.56 6.80
C GLU A 54 6.84 8.65 5.89
N PHE A 55 6.52 7.43 6.34
CA PHE A 55 5.60 6.54 5.63
C PHE A 55 4.15 7.06 5.61
N VAL A 56 3.70 7.77 6.65
CA VAL A 56 2.35 8.38 6.70
C VAL A 56 2.29 9.59 5.76
N MET A 57 3.39 10.32 5.64
CA MET A 57 3.49 11.41 4.67
C MET A 57 3.42 10.91 3.24
N ASP A 58 4.11 9.81 2.97
CA ASP A 58 4.06 9.17 1.67
C ASP A 58 2.67 8.57 1.39
N MET A 59 2.01 7.97 2.39
CA MET A 59 0.61 7.55 2.33
C MET A 59 -0.36 8.71 2.01
N LEU A 60 -0.11 9.93 2.53
CA LEU A 60 -0.95 11.11 2.29
C LEU A 60 -0.68 11.82 0.95
N VAL A 61 0.47 11.61 0.33
CA VAL A 61 0.83 12.24 -0.95
C VAL A 61 0.69 11.26 -2.11
N ASP A 62 0.93 9.98 -1.86
CA ASP A 62 0.78 8.89 -2.82
C ASP A 62 -0.52 8.12 -2.57
N THR A 63 -1.53 8.43 -3.39
CA THR A 63 -2.79 7.67 -3.41
C THR A 63 -2.58 6.18 -3.70
N SER A 64 -1.47 5.81 -4.37
CA SER A 64 -1.09 4.41 -4.59
C SER A 64 -0.67 3.72 -3.29
N LYS A 65 0.08 4.39 -2.39
CA LYS A 65 0.43 3.85 -1.06
C LYS A 65 -0.78 3.71 -0.14
N ARG A 66 -1.70 4.69 -0.15
CA ARG A 66 -3.00 4.56 0.56
C ARG A 66 -3.80 3.36 0.08
N ARG A 67 -3.79 3.10 -1.24
CA ARG A 67 -4.43 1.92 -1.82
C ARG A 67 -3.71 0.64 -1.38
N VAL A 68 -2.37 0.61 -1.44
CA VAL A 68 -1.56 -0.54 -1.02
C VAL A 68 -1.78 -0.89 0.46
N GLU A 69 -1.81 0.09 1.35
CA GLU A 69 -2.08 -0.13 2.78
C GLU A 69 -3.47 -0.71 3.03
N ALA A 70 -4.50 -0.22 2.33
CA ALA A 70 -5.84 -0.81 2.39
C ALA A 70 -5.86 -2.24 1.81
N ILE A 71 -5.12 -2.51 0.74
CA ILE A 71 -5.03 -3.84 0.12
C ILE A 71 -4.37 -4.87 1.04
N ILE A 72 -3.38 -4.46 1.83
CA ILE A 72 -2.69 -5.34 2.78
C ILE A 72 -3.40 -5.44 4.13
N ASP A 73 -4.52 -4.76 4.32
CA ASP A 73 -5.34 -4.88 5.52
C ASP A 73 -6.26 -6.11 5.43
N GLN A 74 -6.20 -6.96 6.45
CA GLN A 74 -6.98 -8.20 6.47
C GLN A 74 -8.49 -7.92 6.58
N HIS A 75 -8.90 -6.91 7.35
CA HIS A 75 -10.31 -6.59 7.53
C HIS A 75 -10.95 -6.11 6.23
N TYR A 76 -10.23 -5.29 5.46
CA TYR A 76 -10.60 -4.91 4.11
C TYR A 76 -10.79 -6.13 3.20
N LEU A 77 -9.79 -7.03 3.16
CA LEU A 77 -9.90 -8.26 2.35
C LEU A 77 -11.08 -9.13 2.78
N ASP A 78 -11.31 -9.29 4.08
CA ASP A 78 -12.41 -10.12 4.59
C ASP A 78 -13.78 -9.53 4.18
N GLY A 79 -13.90 -8.21 4.06
CA GLY A 79 -15.09 -7.52 3.56
C GLY A 79 -15.34 -7.59 2.05
N LEU A 80 -14.35 -7.98 1.25
CA LEU A 80 -14.53 -8.13 -0.20
C LEU A 80 -15.41 -9.34 -0.55
N PRO A 81 -16.14 -9.31 -1.68
CA PRO A 81 -16.85 -10.48 -2.16
C PRO A 81 -15.89 -11.63 -2.47
N ASN A 82 -16.33 -12.86 -2.22
CA ASN A 82 -15.60 -14.04 -2.68
C ASN A 82 -15.46 -13.99 -4.21
N TYR A 83 -14.35 -14.52 -4.70
CA TYR A 83 -14.08 -14.58 -6.13
C TYR A 83 -13.64 -15.98 -6.52
N VAL A 84 -14.07 -16.42 -7.70
CA VAL A 84 -13.63 -17.64 -8.35
C VAL A 84 -13.23 -17.25 -9.77
N GLY A 85 -11.96 -17.46 -10.09
CA GLY A 85 -11.37 -17.08 -11.36
C GLY A 85 -11.14 -18.24 -12.31
N ASP A 86 -10.28 -17.98 -13.29
CA ASP A 86 -9.83 -18.96 -14.27
C ASP A 86 -8.80 -19.96 -13.68
N LYS A 87 -8.17 -20.73 -14.57
CA LYS A 87 -7.18 -21.73 -14.21
C LYS A 87 -5.95 -21.13 -13.54
N GLU A 88 -5.45 -19.99 -14.03
CA GLU A 88 -4.25 -19.35 -13.49
C GLU A 88 -4.52 -18.78 -12.09
N TRP A 89 -5.71 -18.18 -11.90
CA TRP A 89 -6.19 -17.80 -10.58
C TRP A 89 -6.26 -18.98 -9.62
N LYS A 90 -6.80 -20.12 -10.06
CA LYS A 90 -6.93 -21.32 -9.22
C LYS A 90 -5.55 -21.81 -8.75
N CYS A 91 -4.58 -21.92 -9.67
CA CYS A 91 -3.22 -22.32 -9.34
C CYS A 91 -2.56 -21.36 -8.33
N LEU A 92 -2.75 -20.05 -8.52
CA LEU A 92 -2.20 -19.05 -7.61
C LEU A 92 -2.85 -19.11 -6.21
N ALA A 93 -4.18 -19.21 -6.16
CA ALA A 93 -4.94 -19.28 -4.90
C ALA A 93 -4.59 -20.55 -4.11
N GLU A 94 -4.46 -21.69 -4.78
CA GLU A 94 -4.02 -22.95 -4.15
C GLU A 94 -2.60 -22.83 -3.61
N ALA A 95 -1.65 -22.31 -4.39
CA ALA A 95 -0.28 -22.12 -3.94
C ALA A 95 -0.20 -21.21 -2.72
N LEU A 96 -0.92 -20.09 -2.73
CA LEU A 96 -0.99 -19.17 -1.58
C LEU A 96 -1.60 -19.82 -0.35
N TYR A 97 -2.64 -20.63 -0.51
CA TYR A 97 -3.26 -21.34 0.60
C TYR A 97 -2.28 -22.32 1.27
N PHE A 98 -1.57 -23.14 0.50
CA PHE A 98 -0.68 -24.15 1.08
C PHE A 98 0.66 -23.59 1.55
N GLU A 99 1.16 -22.52 0.93
CA GLU A 99 2.48 -21.96 1.26
C GLU A 99 2.43 -20.79 2.24
N ALA A 100 1.33 -20.04 2.26
CA ALA A 100 1.31 -18.72 2.88
C ALA A 100 0.05 -18.40 3.70
N ARG A 101 -0.92 -19.33 3.87
CA ARG A 101 -2.15 -19.03 4.66
C ARG A 101 -1.90 -18.57 6.09
N GLY A 102 -0.77 -18.98 6.69
CA GLY A 102 -0.36 -18.57 8.04
C GLY A 102 0.40 -17.25 8.08
N GLU A 103 0.78 -16.69 6.94
CA GLU A 103 1.46 -15.40 6.85
C GLU A 103 0.48 -14.24 6.97
N SER A 104 1.00 -13.08 7.34
CA SER A 104 0.28 -11.81 7.18
C SER A 104 -0.13 -11.60 5.72
N VAL A 105 -1.14 -10.75 5.51
CA VAL A 105 -1.63 -10.44 4.15
C VAL A 105 -0.49 -9.92 3.25
N ILE A 106 0.37 -9.05 3.76
CA ILE A 106 1.54 -8.57 3.03
C ILE A 106 2.52 -9.71 2.67
N GLY A 107 2.68 -10.71 3.54
CA GLY A 107 3.49 -11.91 3.27
C GLY A 107 2.87 -12.77 2.15
N GLN A 108 1.55 -12.93 2.14
CA GLN A 108 0.84 -13.62 1.07
C GLN A 108 1.00 -12.91 -0.28
N PHE A 109 0.88 -11.58 -0.32
CA PHE A 109 1.17 -10.81 -1.53
C PHE A 109 2.63 -10.96 -1.97
N ALA A 110 3.59 -10.99 -1.05
CA ALA A 110 5.00 -11.18 -1.38
C ALA A 110 5.28 -12.56 -2.02
N VAL A 111 4.65 -13.63 -1.53
CA VAL A 111 4.72 -14.96 -2.16
C VAL A 111 4.05 -14.96 -3.54
N ALA A 112 2.90 -14.30 -3.67
CA ALA A 112 2.21 -14.16 -4.96
C ALA A 112 3.09 -13.45 -5.98
N GLU A 113 3.74 -12.35 -5.58
CA GLU A 113 4.66 -11.58 -6.41
C GLU A 113 5.83 -12.44 -6.91
N VAL A 114 6.43 -13.29 -6.07
CA VAL A 114 7.48 -14.23 -6.52
C VAL A 114 6.97 -15.17 -7.61
N ILE A 115 5.75 -15.68 -7.49
CA ILE A 115 5.14 -16.57 -8.50
C ILE A 115 4.95 -15.83 -9.82
N ILE A 116 4.46 -14.58 -9.78
CA ILE A 116 4.32 -13.73 -10.96
C ILE A 116 5.69 -13.40 -11.58
N ASN A 117 6.68 -13.03 -10.76
CA ASN A 117 8.03 -12.73 -11.20
C ASN A 117 8.67 -13.93 -11.91
N ARG A 118 8.41 -15.14 -11.42
CA ARG A 118 8.84 -16.38 -12.09
C ARG A 118 8.13 -16.55 -13.43
N ALA A 119 6.81 -16.41 -13.49
CA ALA A 119 6.06 -16.54 -14.74
C ALA A 119 6.51 -15.53 -15.82
N ASN A 120 6.97 -14.35 -15.39
CA ASN A 120 7.51 -13.31 -16.27
C ASN A 120 9.01 -13.47 -16.61
N SER A 121 9.71 -14.42 -15.97
CA SER A 121 11.14 -14.65 -16.16
C SER A 121 11.39 -15.79 -17.13
N SER A 122 12.32 -15.61 -18.07
CA SER A 122 12.73 -16.64 -19.03
C SER A 122 13.36 -17.89 -18.40
N ARG A 123 13.65 -17.86 -17.09
CA ARG A 123 14.26 -18.97 -16.34
C ARG A 123 13.24 -19.98 -15.82
N PHE A 124 11.96 -19.63 -15.84
CA PHE A 124 10.88 -20.44 -15.31
C PHE A 124 9.80 -20.65 -16.39
N PRO A 125 8.85 -21.57 -16.16
CA PRO A 125 7.68 -21.68 -17.02
C PRO A 125 6.95 -20.34 -17.12
N ASN A 126 6.44 -20.03 -18.30
CA ASN A 126 5.83 -18.73 -18.64
C ASN A 126 4.34 -18.62 -18.26
N THR A 127 3.85 -19.49 -17.38
CA THR A 127 2.49 -19.45 -16.83
C THR A 127 2.54 -19.70 -15.34
N ILE A 128 1.57 -19.17 -14.60
CA ILE A 128 1.49 -19.33 -13.15
C ILE A 128 1.27 -20.79 -12.81
N CYS A 129 0.34 -21.45 -13.49
CA CYS A 129 0.17 -22.88 -13.32
C CYS A 129 1.46 -23.66 -13.67
N GLY A 130 2.23 -23.23 -14.68
CA GLY A 130 3.51 -23.84 -15.02
C GLY A 130 4.53 -23.72 -13.88
N VAL A 131 4.61 -22.56 -13.23
CA VAL A 131 5.47 -22.31 -12.06
C VAL A 131 5.02 -23.15 -10.86
N VAL A 132 3.71 -23.14 -10.56
CA VAL A 132 3.11 -23.87 -9.42
C VAL A 132 3.30 -25.38 -9.57
N ASN A 133 3.16 -25.91 -10.79
CA ASN A 133 3.34 -27.33 -11.07
C ASN A 133 4.80 -27.71 -11.41
N GLN A 134 5.77 -26.83 -11.20
CA GLN A 134 7.15 -27.12 -11.56
C GLN A 134 7.72 -28.25 -10.69
N GLY A 135 8.25 -29.30 -11.35
CA GLY A 135 8.94 -30.39 -10.66
C GLY A 135 8.06 -31.54 -10.19
N THR A 136 6.74 -31.47 -10.37
CA THR A 136 5.78 -32.54 -10.00
C THR A 136 6.00 -33.85 -10.77
N ASN A 137 6.42 -33.74 -12.03
CA ASN A 137 6.77 -34.91 -12.87
C ASN A 137 8.21 -35.39 -12.68
N LYS A 138 8.96 -34.82 -11.73
CA LYS A 138 10.33 -35.24 -11.41
C LYS A 138 10.28 -36.06 -10.11
N SER A 139 11.21 -37.01 -9.95
CA SER A 139 11.36 -37.89 -8.76
C SER A 139 10.90 -37.24 -7.45
N ARG A 140 10.32 -38.04 -6.55
CA ARG A 140 9.83 -37.63 -5.21
C ARG A 140 10.75 -36.58 -4.56
N TYR A 141 10.14 -35.52 -3.99
CA TYR A 141 10.80 -34.37 -3.32
C TYR A 141 11.48 -33.32 -4.22
N ARG A 142 11.18 -33.28 -5.52
CA ARG A 142 11.75 -32.26 -6.46
C ARG A 142 10.78 -31.16 -6.86
N CYS A 143 9.62 -31.07 -6.22
CA CYS A 143 8.59 -30.10 -6.54
C CYS A 143 8.95 -28.74 -5.99
N GLN A 144 8.58 -27.71 -6.74
CA GLN A 144 8.80 -26.33 -6.34
C GLN A 144 7.95 -25.93 -5.12
N PHE A 145 6.75 -26.49 -5.03
CA PHE A 145 5.83 -26.33 -3.90
C PHE A 145 5.58 -27.72 -3.29
N THR A 146 5.75 -27.83 -1.98
CA THR A 146 5.89 -29.14 -1.31
C THR A 146 4.57 -29.93 -1.32
N TYR A 147 3.44 -29.23 -1.24
CA TYR A 147 2.10 -29.80 -1.32
C TYR A 147 1.79 -30.47 -2.67
N MET A 148 2.59 -30.20 -3.70
CA MET A 148 2.45 -30.82 -5.03
C MET A 148 3.23 -32.14 -5.18
N CYS A 149 3.87 -32.61 -4.12
CA CYS A 149 4.99 -33.56 -4.23
C CYS A 149 4.72 -35.01 -3.84
N ASP A 150 3.61 -35.25 -3.16
CA ASP A 150 3.13 -36.60 -2.85
C ASP A 150 2.10 -37.12 -3.86
N GLY A 151 1.63 -36.25 -4.78
CA GLY A 151 0.61 -36.57 -5.78
C GLY A 151 -0.77 -36.80 -5.18
N LEU A 152 -0.96 -36.46 -3.91
CA LEU A 152 -2.24 -36.54 -3.22
C LEU A 152 -3.04 -35.26 -3.48
N TYR A 153 -4.36 -35.41 -3.46
CA TYR A 153 -5.25 -34.25 -3.47
C TYR A 153 -5.24 -33.62 -2.08
N GLU A 154 -4.59 -32.47 -1.96
CA GLU A 154 -4.64 -31.67 -0.75
C GLU A 154 -6.05 -31.09 -0.57
N ARG A 155 -6.57 -31.17 0.66
CA ARG A 155 -7.92 -30.69 0.98
C ARG A 155 -7.88 -29.28 1.54
N VAL A 156 -8.74 -28.43 0.99
CA VAL A 156 -9.01 -27.11 1.55
C VAL A 156 -10.02 -27.26 2.68
N ASP A 157 -9.51 -27.38 3.91
CA ASP A 157 -10.35 -27.52 5.11
C ASP A 157 -10.75 -26.14 5.67
N ASP A 158 -9.84 -25.16 5.60
CA ASP A 158 -10.10 -23.77 5.99
C ASP A 158 -10.59 -22.94 4.80
N LYS A 159 -11.92 -22.84 4.68
CA LYS A 159 -12.59 -22.08 3.62
C LYS A 159 -12.36 -20.56 3.71
N ILE A 160 -12.15 -20.02 4.91
CA ILE A 160 -11.95 -18.58 5.11
C ILE A 160 -10.57 -18.19 4.58
N SER A 161 -9.54 -18.94 4.97
CA SER A 161 -8.18 -18.69 4.47
C SER A 161 -8.06 -18.94 2.97
N PHE A 162 -8.77 -19.94 2.43
CA PHE A 162 -8.79 -20.14 0.98
C PHE A 162 -9.52 -19.03 0.23
N SER A 163 -10.63 -18.53 0.77
CA SER A 163 -11.30 -17.34 0.21
C SER A 163 -10.34 -16.15 0.18
N ARG A 164 -9.60 -15.91 1.27
CA ARG A 164 -8.60 -14.84 1.34
C ARG A 164 -7.49 -15.01 0.31
N ALA A 165 -6.92 -16.21 0.20
CA ALA A 165 -5.94 -16.55 -0.82
C ALA A 165 -6.47 -16.28 -2.24
N GLY A 166 -7.74 -16.63 -2.50
CA GLY A 166 -8.42 -16.34 -3.75
C GLY A 166 -8.58 -14.85 -4.05
N LYS A 167 -8.88 -14.03 -3.04
CA LYS A 167 -8.96 -12.56 -3.18
C LYS A 167 -7.58 -11.97 -3.50
N ILE A 168 -6.54 -12.40 -2.79
CA ILE A 168 -5.15 -11.97 -3.03
C ILE A 168 -4.70 -12.37 -4.44
N ALA A 169 -5.00 -13.60 -4.87
CA ALA A 169 -4.71 -14.08 -6.22
C ALA A 169 -5.37 -13.20 -7.28
N ARG A 170 -6.67 -12.91 -7.14
CA ARG A 170 -7.41 -12.02 -8.06
C ARG A 170 -6.75 -10.64 -8.16
N MET A 171 -6.47 -10.03 -7.01
CA MET A 171 -5.91 -8.68 -6.98
C MET A 171 -4.54 -8.65 -7.66
N THR A 172 -3.67 -9.59 -7.32
CA THR A 172 -2.31 -9.70 -7.87
C THR A 172 -2.34 -9.93 -9.39
N LEU A 173 -3.35 -10.63 -9.91
CA LEU A 173 -3.45 -10.91 -11.34
C LEU A 173 -3.95 -9.74 -12.18
N TRP A 174 -4.91 -8.96 -11.65
CA TRP A 174 -5.69 -8.05 -12.49
C TRP A 174 -5.87 -6.64 -11.95
N GLU A 175 -5.60 -6.39 -10.67
CA GLU A 175 -5.97 -5.12 -10.03
C GLU A 175 -4.79 -4.32 -9.49
N VAL A 176 -3.72 -5.00 -9.09
CA VAL A 176 -2.58 -4.38 -8.39
C VAL A 176 -1.27 -4.86 -8.98
N ASN A 177 -0.33 -3.93 -9.11
CA ASN A 177 1.08 -4.24 -9.37
C ASN A 177 1.86 -3.75 -8.16
N ILE A 178 2.27 -4.67 -7.30
CA ILE A 178 3.00 -4.36 -6.06
C ILE A 178 4.41 -4.95 -6.20
N ASN A 179 5.42 -4.14 -5.89
CA ASN A 179 6.83 -4.54 -5.91
C ASN A 179 7.37 -4.60 -4.48
N LEU A 180 6.80 -5.47 -3.65
CA LEU A 180 7.20 -5.68 -2.26
C LEU A 180 8.56 -6.37 -2.18
N THR A 181 8.82 -7.31 -3.09
CA THR A 181 9.98 -8.20 -3.01
C THR A 181 11.20 -7.68 -3.78
N LYS A 182 11.07 -6.53 -4.45
CA LYS A 182 12.12 -5.94 -5.31
C LYS A 182 12.60 -6.91 -6.38
N GLY A 183 11.65 -7.57 -7.06
CA GLY A 183 11.94 -8.53 -8.13
C GLY A 183 12.54 -9.86 -7.63
N ALA A 184 12.13 -10.33 -6.45
CA ALA A 184 12.58 -11.62 -5.96
C ALA A 184 12.05 -12.78 -6.81
N LEU A 185 12.89 -13.79 -7.01
CA LEU A 185 12.56 -15.04 -7.69
C LEU A 185 12.62 -16.24 -6.74
N TYR A 186 13.06 -16.04 -5.50
CA TYR A 186 13.28 -17.07 -4.50
C TYR A 186 12.92 -16.55 -3.12
N TYR A 187 12.45 -17.46 -2.27
CA TYR A 187 12.24 -17.17 -0.86
C TYR A 187 12.46 -18.41 0.00
N HIS A 188 12.67 -18.21 1.30
CA HIS A 188 12.62 -19.29 2.29
C HIS A 188 12.17 -18.75 3.66
N ALA A 189 11.61 -19.63 4.49
CA ALA A 189 11.24 -19.30 5.85
C ALA A 189 12.46 -18.93 6.71
N ASN A 190 12.28 -18.03 7.68
CA ASN A 190 13.33 -17.55 8.59
C ASN A 190 13.99 -18.68 9.39
N SER A 191 13.23 -19.75 9.66
CA SER A 191 13.63 -20.93 10.43
C SER A 191 14.59 -21.87 9.69
N VAL A 192 14.81 -21.68 8.38
CA VAL A 192 15.69 -22.53 7.57
C VAL A 192 16.85 -21.74 6.96
N ASN A 193 17.95 -22.43 6.65
CA ASN A 193 19.16 -21.84 6.09
C ASN A 193 19.68 -22.64 4.87
N PRO A 194 19.05 -22.46 3.69
CA PRO A 194 19.43 -23.21 2.51
C PRO A 194 20.76 -22.73 1.91
N SER A 195 21.58 -23.66 1.43
CA SER A 195 22.90 -23.35 0.85
C SER A 195 22.83 -22.49 -0.41
N TRP A 196 21.75 -22.59 -1.19
CA TRP A 196 21.55 -21.78 -2.39
C TRP A 196 21.40 -20.28 -2.09
N ALA A 197 20.88 -19.91 -0.92
CA ALA A 197 20.64 -18.50 -0.56
C ALA A 197 21.93 -17.68 -0.48
N LYS A 198 23.06 -18.34 -0.18
CA LYS A 198 24.39 -17.70 -0.11
C LYS A 198 24.89 -17.19 -1.47
N LYS A 199 24.31 -17.65 -2.57
CA LYS A 199 24.72 -17.28 -3.94
C LYS A 199 23.82 -16.21 -4.56
N LEU A 200 22.79 -15.78 -3.85
CA LEU A 200 21.77 -14.85 -4.34
C LEU A 200 21.82 -13.55 -3.55
N VAL A 201 21.29 -12.48 -4.14
CA VAL A 201 21.15 -11.20 -3.46
C VAL A 201 19.87 -11.23 -2.63
N LYS A 202 19.99 -11.02 -1.31
CA LYS A 202 18.82 -10.86 -0.43
C LYS A 202 18.16 -9.51 -0.74
N THR A 203 16.90 -9.53 -1.16
CA THR A 203 16.14 -8.32 -1.51
C THR A 203 15.34 -7.76 -0.35
N GLY A 204 14.95 -8.61 0.61
CA GLY A 204 14.20 -8.18 1.79
C GLY A 204 13.81 -9.31 2.73
N THR A 205 13.12 -8.94 3.80
CA THR A 205 12.42 -9.85 4.72
C THR A 205 11.01 -9.29 4.93
N ILE A 206 9.99 -10.12 4.71
CA ILE A 206 8.58 -9.76 4.88
C ILE A 206 7.91 -10.94 5.60
N GLY A 207 7.25 -10.65 6.72
CA GLY A 207 6.72 -11.70 7.59
C GLY A 207 7.83 -12.67 8.00
N ASP A 208 7.55 -13.97 7.89
CA ASP A 208 8.49 -15.01 8.25
C ASP A 208 9.40 -15.46 7.10
N HIS A 209 9.47 -14.68 6.02
CA HIS A 209 10.18 -15.05 4.80
C HIS A 209 11.32 -14.09 4.44
N LYS A 210 12.44 -14.66 3.98
CA LYS A 210 13.55 -13.94 3.34
C LYS A 210 13.45 -14.11 1.83
N PHE A 211 13.58 -13.01 1.09
CA PHE A 211 13.41 -12.96 -0.36
C PHE A 211 14.75 -12.68 -1.06
N TYR A 212 14.93 -13.28 -2.24
CA TYR A 212 16.19 -13.25 -2.98
C TYR A 212 15.98 -13.13 -4.50
N SER A 213 16.96 -12.49 -5.16
CA SER A 213 17.06 -12.36 -6.61
C SER A 213 18.48 -12.69 -7.10
N ASP A 214 18.63 -12.96 -8.40
CA ASP A 214 19.96 -13.17 -9.00
C ASP A 214 20.72 -11.86 -9.19
N LYS A 215 20.01 -10.74 -9.25
CA LYS A 215 20.56 -9.42 -9.48
C LYS A 215 20.21 -8.51 -8.31
N ALA A 216 21.04 -7.50 -8.09
CA ALA A 216 20.67 -6.43 -7.17
C ALA A 216 19.39 -5.74 -7.67
N PRO A 217 18.51 -5.28 -6.76
CA PRO A 217 17.41 -4.40 -7.13
C PRO A 217 17.92 -3.23 -7.96
N VAL A 218 17.18 -2.87 -9.01
CA VAL A 218 17.40 -1.60 -9.71
C VAL A 218 16.58 -0.58 -8.93
N ASP A 219 17.25 0.43 -8.38
CA ASP A 219 16.63 1.54 -7.62
C ASP A 219 15.72 2.41 -8.52
#